data_AF-A0A2V6Z793-F1
#
_entry.id   AF-A0A2V6Z793-F1
#
_cell.length_a   1.000
_cell.length_b   1.000
_cell.length_c   1.000
_cell.angle_alpha   90.00
_cell.angle_beta   90.00
_cell.angle_gamma   90.00
#
_symmetry.space_group_name_H-M   'P 1'
#
loop_
_entity.id
_entity.type
_entity.pdbx_description
1 polymer ?
#
loop_
_entity_poly.entity_id
_entity_poly.type
_entity_poly.pdbx_seq_one_letter_code
_entity_poly.pdbx_strand_id
1 'polypeptide(L)' 'TYGVRALPSSFLVDRHGYLAALALGPRAWDNRAAHALVEGMLAQ' A
#
# COMPACT_ATOMS: atom_id res chain seq x y z
N THR A 1 -1.48 17.19 0.97
CA THR A 1 -0.43 16.88 -0.04
C THR A 1 0.25 15.57 0.33
N TYR A 2 0.66 14.75 -0.64
CA TYR A 2 1.17 13.38 -0.39
C TYR A 2 2.62 13.29 0.13
N GLY A 3 3.39 14.38 0.16
CA GLY A 3 4.74 14.41 0.77
C GLY A 3 5.72 13.38 0.19
N VAL A 4 5.67 13.16 -1.13
CA VAL A 4 6.50 12.16 -1.84
C VAL A 4 7.99 12.46 -1.68
N ARG A 5 8.75 11.54 -1.09
CA ARG A 5 10.20 11.68 -0.83
C ARG A 5 11.08 10.75 -1.69
N ALA A 6 10.50 9.76 -2.37
CA ALA A 6 11.17 8.83 -3.27
C ALA A 6 10.20 8.33 -4.35
N LEU A 7 10.70 7.88 -5.49
CA LEU A 7 9.87 7.39 -6.60
C LEU A 7 10.22 5.95 -7.01
N PRO A 8 9.23 5.12 -7.42
CA PRO A 8 7.80 5.36 -7.22
C PRO A 8 7.43 5.34 -5.72
N SER A 9 6.36 6.05 -5.35
CA SER A 9 5.75 5.97 -4.01
C SER A 9 4.33 5.44 -4.16
N SER A 10 3.98 4.42 -3.39
CA SER A 10 2.62 3.87 -3.32
C SER A 10 2.09 4.00 -1.90
N PHE A 11 0.88 4.56 -1.78
CA PHE A 11 0.19 4.75 -0.51
C PHE A 11 -0.94 3.75 -0.43
N LEU A 12 -0.99 2.96 0.64
CA LEU A 12 -2.08 2.04 0.90
C LEU A 12 -3.07 2.73 1.84
N VAL A 13 -4.28 2.94 1.34
CA VAL A 13 -5.37 3.57 2.08
C VAL A 13 -6.39 2.47 2.39
N ASP A 14 -6.82 2.38 3.65
CA ASP A 14 -7.82 1.41 4.08
C ASP A 14 -9.24 1.80 3.62
N ARG A 15 -10.21 0.92 3.92
CA ARG A 15 -11.62 1.12 3.55
C ARG A 15 -12.32 2.28 4.26
N HIS A 16 -11.73 2.78 5.35
CA HIS A 16 -12.23 3.93 6.09
C HIS A 16 -11.58 5.25 5.63
N GLY A 17 -10.66 5.18 4.67
CA GLY A 17 -9.95 6.33 4.12
C GLY A 17 -8.70 6.72 4.89
N TYR A 18 -8.21 5.90 5.83
CA TYR A 18 -6.99 6.16 6.58
C TYR A 18 -5.76 5.59 5.88
N LEU A 19 -4.62 6.28 6.00
CA LEU A 19 -3.34 5.78 5.51
C LEU A 19 -2.88 4.59 6.37
N ALA A 20 -2.89 3.41 5.78
CA ALA A 20 -2.48 2.17 6.44
C ALA A 20 -0.99 1.90 6.28
N ALA A 21 -0.41 2.19 5.10
CA ALA A 21 1.01 1.95 4.83
C ALA A 21 1.56 2.81 3.69
N LEU A 22 2.89 2.90 3.62
CA LEU A 22 3.65 3.58 2.57
C LEU A 22 4.74 2.64 2.03
N ALA A 23 4.74 2.43 0.72
CA ALA A 23 5.81 1.74 0.01
C ALA A 23 6.65 2.75 -0.78
N LEU A 24 7.93 2.83 -0.43
CA LEU A 24 8.92 3.61 -1.17
C LEU A 24 9.72 2.69 -2.10
N GLY A 25 9.83 3.08 -3.36
CA GLY A 25 10.50 2.32 -4.42
C GLY A 25 9.62 1.22 -5.03
N PRO A 26 10.13 0.51 -6.05
CA PRO A 26 9.37 -0.53 -6.76
C PRO A 26 8.93 -1.67 -5.85
N ARG A 27 7.74 -2.21 -6.12
CA ARG A 27 7.20 -3.42 -5.47
C ARG A 27 6.61 -4.34 -6.52
N ALA A 28 6.79 -5.64 -6.32
CA ALA A 28 6.08 -6.67 -7.07
C ALA A 28 4.67 -6.81 -6.48
N TRP A 29 3.70 -6.07 -7.04
CA TRP A 29 2.33 -6.02 -6.54
C TRP A 29 1.47 -7.24 -6.91
N ASP A 30 1.98 -8.09 -7.79
CA ASP A 30 1.34 -9.30 -8.32
C ASP A 30 1.78 -10.59 -7.61
N ASN A 31 2.60 -10.49 -6.55
CA ASN A 31 3.07 -11.64 -5.80
C ASN A 31 2.13 -12.03 -4.66
N ARG A 32 2.27 -13.26 -4.15
CA ARG A 32 1.44 -13.78 -3.05
C ARG A 32 1.42 -12.86 -1.82
N ALA A 33 2.54 -12.23 -1.47
CA ALA A 33 2.61 -11.38 -0.29
C ALA A 33 1.81 -10.08 -0.46
N ALA A 34 1.85 -9.47 -1.64
CA ALA A 34 1.06 -8.29 -1.97
C ALA A 34 -0.45 -8.61 -1.97
N HIS A 35 -0.83 -9.77 -2.52
CA HIS A 35 -2.22 -10.24 -2.47
C HIS A 35 -2.69 -10.46 -1.03
N ALA A 36 -1.91 -11.18 -0.21
CA ALA A 36 -2.25 -11.44 1.19
C ALA A 36 -2.37 -10.14 2.02
N LEU A 37 -1.55 -9.13 1.72
CA LEU A 37 -1.65 -7.81 2.35
C LEU A 37 -3.01 -7.16 2.06
N VAL A 38 -3.43 -7.12 0.80
CA VAL A 38 -4.72 -6.51 0.40
C VAL A 38 -5.89 -7.32 0.97
N GLU A 39 -5.83 -8.64 0.92
CA GLU A 39 -6.85 -9.52 1.52
C GLU A 39 -7.00 -9.26 3.03
N GLY A 40 -5.88 -9.11 3.75
CA GLY A 40 -5.88 -8.75 5.16
C GLY A 40 -6.47 -7.38 5.44
N MET A 41 -6.23 -6.40 4.56
CA MET A 41 -6.83 -5.07 4.65
C MET A 41 -8.34 -5.06 4.39
N LEU A 42 -8.86 -6.00 3.59
CA LEU A 42 -10.30 -6.12 3.32
C LEU A 42 -11.07 -6.79 4.47
N ALA A 43 -10.39 -7.66 5.22
CA ALA A 43 -10.98 -8.39 6.34
C ALA A 43 -11.13 -7.56 7.63
N GLN A 44 -10.26 -6.56 7.83
CA GLN A 44 -10.40 -5.53 8.88
C GLN A 44 -11.62 -4.70 8.64
#